data_AF-A0A8I0E2H3-F1
#
_entry.id   AF-A0A8I0E2H3-F1
#
_cell.length_a   1.000
_cell.length_b   1.000
_cell.length_c   1.000
_cell.angle_alpha   90.00
_cell.angle_beta   90.00
_cell.angle_gamma   90.00
#
_symmetry.space_group_name_H-M   'P 1'
#
loop_
_entity.id
_entity.type
_entity.pdbx_description
1 polymer ?
#
loop_
_entity_poly.entity_id
_entity_poly.type
_entity_poly.pdbx_seq_one_letter_code
_entity_poly.pdbx_strand_id
1 'polypeptide(L)'
;MSCQRCGTCCRKSGPTLRMQDRALVHSGDIPVGDLVCVRRGELAWDPRSNALLPVSQEMLKIRGQGEGWTCLYYDPGRRACARYAVRPVECRVLSCQDPGPLLAVMDEPPLSRDALYPPKSALALVVAEHEASYPAGQAVEWAQDSTTLALAHDLARREAHFRAALAERLAVDDVCLWPYLGRPLAQIVDAVRQMSGVC
;
A
#
# COMPACT_ATOMS: atom_id res chain seq x y z
N MET A 1 -16.44 18.46 -8.70
CA MET A 1 -16.12 18.07 -10.09
C MET A 1 -15.92 16.56 -10.17
N SER A 2 -16.15 15.93 -11.32
CA SER A 2 -15.97 14.48 -11.53
C SER A 2 -14.67 14.17 -12.28
N CYS A 3 -14.15 12.95 -12.12
CA CYS A 3 -12.95 12.48 -12.82
C CYS A 3 -13.10 12.58 -14.35
N GLN A 4 -12.16 13.27 -15.00
CA GLN A 4 -12.12 13.42 -16.47
C GLN A 4 -11.45 12.23 -17.19
N ARG A 5 -11.10 11.15 -16.46
CA ARG A 5 -10.43 9.96 -17.00
C ARG A 5 -9.13 10.27 -17.77
N CYS A 6 -8.44 11.35 -17.39
CA CYS A 6 -7.18 11.74 -18.04
C CYS A 6 -6.03 10.74 -17.76
N GLY A 7 -6.09 10.02 -16.64
CA GLY A 7 -5.10 9.03 -16.21
C GLY A 7 -3.96 9.56 -15.34
N THR A 8 -3.84 10.88 -15.18
CA THR A 8 -2.72 11.51 -14.46
C THR A 8 -2.56 10.97 -13.04
N CYS A 9 -3.63 10.92 -12.27
CA CYS A 9 -3.59 10.40 -10.90
C CYS A 9 -3.35 8.90 -10.87
N CYS A 10 -4.04 8.15 -11.74
CA CYS A 10 -3.96 6.69 -11.79
C CYS A 10 -2.56 6.20 -12.13
N ARG A 11 -1.79 6.94 -12.95
CA ARG A 11 -0.39 6.62 -13.26
C ARG A 11 0.55 6.91 -12.09
N LYS A 12 0.25 7.95 -11.28
CA LYS A 12 1.03 8.30 -10.10
C LYS A 12 0.84 7.28 -8.98
N SER A 13 -0.41 7.01 -8.61
CA SER A 13 -0.73 5.97 -7.63
C SER A 13 -2.21 5.56 -7.68
N GLY A 14 -2.50 4.37 -7.16
CA GLY A 14 -3.86 3.95 -6.79
C GLY A 14 -4.35 4.64 -5.51
N PRO A 15 -5.68 4.76 -5.32
CA PRO A 15 -6.27 5.38 -4.14
C PRO A 15 -6.01 4.54 -2.88
N THR A 16 -5.82 5.23 -1.76
CA THR A 16 -5.92 4.66 -0.43
C THR A 16 -7.39 4.54 -0.04
N LEU A 17 -7.78 3.39 0.52
CA LEU A 17 -9.14 3.15 0.96
C LEU A 17 -9.36 3.83 2.31
N ARG A 18 -10.55 4.40 2.48
CA ARG A 18 -11.01 4.96 3.76
C ARG A 18 -12.02 4.03 4.42
N MET A 19 -12.33 4.26 5.69
CA MET A 19 -13.31 3.44 6.41
C MET A 19 -14.67 3.33 5.68
N GLN A 20 -15.08 4.40 4.98
CA GLN A 20 -16.28 4.41 4.14
C GLN A 20 -16.21 3.48 2.90
N ASP A 21 -15.01 3.09 2.45
CA ASP A 21 -14.82 2.14 1.35
C ASP A 21 -14.86 0.68 1.83
N ARG A 22 -14.99 0.42 3.15
CA ARG A 22 -15.06 -0.94 3.73
C ARG A 22 -16.11 -1.80 3.05
N ALA A 23 -17.27 -1.22 2.73
CA ALA A 23 -18.37 -1.92 2.07
C ALA A 23 -17.98 -2.45 0.68
N LEU A 24 -17.14 -1.73 -0.06
CA LEU A 24 -16.64 -2.15 -1.38
C LEU A 24 -15.75 -3.39 -1.30
N VAL A 25 -15.02 -3.54 -0.18
CA VAL A 25 -14.20 -4.72 0.07
C VAL A 25 -15.07 -5.90 0.50
N HIS A 26 -16.03 -5.67 1.40
CA HIS A 26 -16.92 -6.71 1.91
C HIS A 26 -17.86 -7.26 0.82
N SER A 27 -18.30 -6.42 -0.11
CA SER A 27 -19.13 -6.85 -1.26
C SER A 27 -18.33 -7.59 -2.34
N GLY A 28 -17.00 -7.50 -2.31
CA GLY A 28 -16.13 -8.01 -3.38
C GLY A 28 -16.04 -7.10 -4.62
N ASP A 29 -16.64 -5.91 -4.59
CA ASP A 29 -16.49 -4.91 -5.67
C ASP A 29 -15.02 -4.49 -5.85
N ILE A 30 -14.30 -4.43 -4.73
CA ILE A 30 -12.84 -4.35 -4.65
C ILE A 30 -12.35 -5.65 -4.01
N PRO A 31 -11.84 -6.60 -4.82
CA PRO A 31 -11.28 -7.84 -4.30
C PRO A 31 -10.12 -7.57 -3.33
N VAL A 32 -10.04 -8.34 -2.24
CA VAL A 32 -8.94 -8.21 -1.27
C VAL A 32 -7.57 -8.40 -1.94
N GLY A 33 -7.46 -9.33 -2.90
CA GLY A 33 -6.21 -9.56 -3.66
C GLY A 33 -5.78 -8.40 -4.58
N ASP A 34 -6.63 -7.39 -4.75
CA ASP A 34 -6.31 -6.16 -5.49
C ASP A 34 -5.76 -5.06 -4.56
N LEU A 35 -5.65 -5.35 -3.25
CA LEU A 35 -5.12 -4.45 -2.24
C LEU A 35 -3.65 -4.72 -1.96
N VAL A 36 -3.02 -3.70 -1.38
CA VAL A 36 -1.72 -3.80 -0.72
C VAL A 36 -1.82 -3.05 0.61
N CYS A 37 -1.23 -3.65 1.65
CA CYS A 37 -1.04 -2.99 2.92
C CYS A 37 0.23 -2.14 2.88
N VAL A 38 0.09 -0.84 3.07
CA VAL A 38 1.21 0.06 3.39
C VAL A 38 1.29 0.13 4.91
N ARG A 39 2.35 -0.45 5.45
CA ARG A 39 2.53 -0.69 6.87
C ARG A 39 3.01 0.58 7.57
N ARG A 40 2.72 0.69 8.86
CA ARG A 40 3.21 1.80 9.69
C ARG A 40 4.74 1.94 9.57
N GLY A 41 5.20 3.15 9.31
CA GLY A 41 6.61 3.49 9.11
C GLY A 41 7.12 3.34 7.68
N GLU A 42 6.35 2.74 6.75
CA GLU A 42 6.68 2.81 5.32
C GLU A 42 6.61 4.26 4.81
N LEU A 43 7.41 4.58 3.79
CA LEU A 43 7.34 5.88 3.14
C LEU A 43 6.15 5.94 2.16
N ALA A 44 5.33 6.98 2.28
CA ALA A 44 4.30 7.32 1.31
C ALA A 44 4.38 8.79 0.91
N TRP A 45 3.97 9.08 -0.31
CA TRP A 45 3.96 10.45 -0.83
C TRP A 45 2.88 11.26 -0.13
N ASP A 46 3.27 12.34 0.55
CA ASP A 46 2.35 13.31 1.12
C ASP A 46 2.23 14.52 0.17
N PRO A 47 1.05 14.75 -0.44
CA PRO A 47 0.83 15.89 -1.33
C PRO A 47 0.85 17.24 -0.61
N ARG A 48 0.78 17.29 0.74
CA ARG A 48 0.83 18.54 1.51
C ARG A 48 2.24 19.07 1.64
N SER A 49 3.18 18.19 2.01
CA SER A 49 4.61 18.50 2.10
C SER A 49 5.36 18.31 0.78
N ASN A 50 4.73 17.69 -0.22
CA ASN A 50 5.35 17.33 -1.50
C ASN A 50 6.63 16.49 -1.28
N ALA A 51 6.56 15.54 -0.35
CA ALA A 51 7.68 14.71 0.09
C ALA A 51 7.22 13.28 0.43
N LEU A 52 8.18 12.37 0.50
CA LEU A 52 7.96 11.02 1.02
C LEU A 52 8.17 11.02 2.52
N LEU A 53 7.11 10.69 3.27
CA LEU A 53 7.11 10.68 4.72
C LEU A 53 6.75 9.30 5.27
N PRO A 54 7.31 8.88 6.41
CA PRO A 54 6.85 7.70 7.11
C PRO A 54 5.38 7.81 7.47
N VAL A 55 4.58 6.81 7.15
CA VAL A 55 3.15 6.79 7.51
C VAL A 55 2.99 6.44 8.99
N SER A 56 2.25 7.26 9.72
CA SER A 56 1.98 7.06 11.16
C SER A 56 0.98 5.94 11.44
N GLN A 57 0.14 5.63 10.44
CA GLN A 57 -0.87 4.59 10.48
C GLN A 57 -0.74 3.69 9.25
N GLU A 58 -1.07 2.41 9.44
CA GLU A 58 -1.27 1.51 8.32
C GLU A 58 -2.41 1.99 7.42
N MET A 59 -2.31 1.70 6.12
CA MET A 59 -3.39 1.91 5.18
C MET A 59 -3.47 0.82 4.12
N LEU A 60 -4.68 0.37 3.80
CA LEU A 60 -4.95 -0.46 2.64
C LEU A 60 -5.20 0.43 1.43
N LYS A 61 -4.55 0.11 0.30
CA LYS A 61 -4.75 0.83 -0.95
C LYS A 61 -4.84 -0.13 -2.13
N ILE A 62 -5.42 0.33 -3.24
CA ILE A 62 -5.36 -0.41 -4.50
C ILE A 62 -3.90 -0.55 -4.92
N ARG A 63 -3.44 -1.78 -5.14
CA ARG A 63 -2.04 -2.04 -5.54
C ARG A 63 -1.73 -1.51 -6.93
N GLY A 64 -0.45 -1.43 -7.22
CA GLY A 64 0.04 -1.06 -8.54
C GLY A 64 0.08 -2.23 -9.53
N GLN A 65 0.34 -1.90 -10.80
CA GLN A 65 0.61 -2.86 -11.87
C GLN A 65 2.10 -3.20 -11.91
N GLY A 66 2.44 -4.50 -11.89
CA GLY A 66 3.83 -4.96 -11.86
C GLY A 66 4.58 -4.39 -10.65
N GLU A 67 5.77 -3.84 -10.90
CA GLU A 67 6.61 -3.19 -9.88
C GLU A 67 6.30 -1.68 -9.70
N GLY A 68 5.42 -1.12 -10.55
CA GLY A 68 5.09 0.30 -10.54
C GLY A 68 3.87 0.63 -9.70
N TRP A 69 3.65 1.93 -9.47
CA TRP A 69 2.49 2.43 -8.72
C TRP A 69 1.25 2.74 -9.57
N THR A 70 1.32 2.53 -10.89
CA THR A 70 0.14 2.72 -11.76
C THR A 70 -0.99 1.84 -11.24
N CYS A 71 -2.11 2.47 -10.89
CA CYS A 71 -3.27 1.83 -10.28
C CYS A 71 -3.70 0.59 -11.05
N LEU A 72 -3.91 -0.53 -10.34
CA LEU A 72 -4.31 -1.81 -10.94
C LEU A 72 -5.50 -1.69 -11.89
N TYR A 73 -6.49 -0.84 -11.56
CA TYR A 73 -7.71 -0.68 -12.35
C TYR A 73 -7.60 0.28 -13.53
N TYR A 74 -6.45 0.93 -13.73
CA TYR A 74 -6.27 1.84 -14.85
C TYR A 74 -5.86 1.06 -16.10
N ASP A 75 -6.59 1.29 -17.19
CA ASP A 75 -6.22 0.84 -18.53
C ASP A 75 -5.55 2.02 -19.26
N PRO A 76 -4.22 2.00 -19.46
CA PRO A 76 -3.51 3.06 -20.16
C PRO A 76 -3.91 3.19 -21.63
N GLY A 77 -4.23 2.07 -22.30
CA GLY A 77 -4.58 2.02 -23.71
C GLY A 77 -5.95 2.65 -23.99
N ARG A 78 -6.90 2.46 -23.08
CA ARG A 78 -8.25 3.04 -23.18
C ARG A 78 -8.42 4.35 -22.43
N ARG A 79 -7.41 4.78 -21.68
CA ARG A 79 -7.49 5.90 -20.71
C ARG A 79 -8.73 5.75 -19.81
N ALA A 80 -8.97 4.54 -19.32
CA ALA A 80 -10.20 4.18 -18.62
C ALA A 80 -9.91 3.53 -17.26
N CYS A 81 -10.90 3.53 -16.37
CA CYS A 81 -10.86 2.79 -15.13
C CYS A 81 -11.82 1.61 -15.22
N ALA A 82 -11.32 0.39 -15.04
CA ALA A 82 -12.10 -0.83 -15.09
C ALA A 82 -13.15 -0.93 -13.96
N ARG A 83 -12.97 -0.18 -12.87
CA ARG A 83 -13.85 -0.14 -11.69
C ARG A 83 -14.50 1.23 -11.48
N TYR A 84 -14.79 1.97 -12.56
CA TYR A 84 -15.25 3.38 -12.46
C TYR A 84 -16.54 3.56 -11.65
N ALA A 85 -17.46 2.59 -11.68
CA ALA A 85 -18.72 2.67 -10.94
C ALA A 85 -18.54 2.53 -9.41
N VAL A 86 -17.54 1.75 -8.98
CA VAL A 86 -17.29 1.38 -7.58
C VAL A 86 -15.97 1.98 -7.07
N ARG A 87 -15.68 3.21 -7.49
CA ARG A 87 -14.42 3.89 -7.15
C ARG A 87 -14.37 4.24 -5.65
N PRO A 88 -13.22 4.05 -4.99
CA PRO A 88 -12.97 4.52 -3.62
C PRO A 88 -13.19 6.02 -3.46
N VAL A 89 -13.40 6.48 -2.22
CA VAL A 89 -13.72 7.89 -1.95
C VAL A 89 -12.69 8.86 -2.49
N GLU A 90 -11.39 8.56 -2.35
CA GLU A 90 -10.32 9.42 -2.88
C GLU A 90 -10.48 9.65 -4.39
N CYS A 91 -10.82 8.60 -5.14
CA CYS A 91 -11.07 8.71 -6.57
C CYS A 91 -12.35 9.49 -6.93
N ARG A 92 -13.34 9.54 -6.02
CA ARG A 92 -14.59 10.29 -6.22
C ARG A 92 -14.39 11.79 -6.01
N VAL A 93 -13.56 12.18 -5.04
CA VAL A 93 -13.31 13.58 -4.68
C VAL A 93 -12.14 14.20 -5.43
N LEU A 94 -11.28 13.38 -6.05
CA LEU A 94 -10.08 13.86 -6.71
C LEU A 94 -10.35 14.90 -7.80
N SER A 95 -9.70 16.05 -7.68
CA SER A 95 -9.69 17.12 -8.68
C SER A 95 -8.26 17.49 -9.06
N CYS A 96 -8.02 17.72 -10.36
CA CYS A 96 -6.71 18.18 -10.85
C CYS A 96 -6.48 19.68 -10.65
N GLN A 97 -7.52 20.44 -10.29
CA GLN A 97 -7.47 21.89 -10.11
C GLN A 97 -7.43 22.31 -8.64
N ASP A 98 -7.94 21.44 -7.76
CA ASP A 98 -8.07 21.72 -6.33
C ASP A 98 -7.80 20.45 -5.52
N PRO A 99 -6.70 20.36 -4.76
CA PRO A 99 -6.42 19.22 -3.91
C PRO A 99 -7.27 19.21 -2.63
N GLY A 100 -7.93 20.32 -2.25
CA GLY A 100 -8.64 20.49 -0.98
C GLY A 100 -9.57 19.34 -0.60
N PRO A 101 -10.50 18.90 -1.48
CA PRO A 101 -11.39 17.77 -1.19
C PRO A 101 -10.66 16.45 -0.96
N LEU A 102 -9.55 16.19 -1.68
CA LEU A 102 -8.72 15.02 -1.44
C LEU A 102 -8.04 15.13 -0.08
N LEU A 103 -7.45 16.29 0.23
CA LEU A 103 -6.75 16.50 1.49
C LEU A 103 -7.68 16.33 2.70
N ALA A 104 -8.93 16.79 2.60
CA ALA A 104 -9.93 16.58 3.65
C ALA A 104 -10.26 15.09 3.86
N VAL A 105 -10.44 14.33 2.78
CA VAL A 105 -10.62 12.87 2.84
C VAL A 105 -9.38 12.16 3.38
N MET A 106 -8.18 12.69 3.09
CA MET A 106 -6.93 12.12 3.60
C MET A 106 -6.77 12.26 5.12
N ASP A 107 -7.44 13.23 5.74
CA ASP A 107 -7.49 13.42 7.19
C ASP A 107 -8.44 12.42 7.89
N GLU A 108 -9.31 11.75 7.13
CA GLU A 108 -10.12 10.66 7.66
C GLU A 108 -9.28 9.38 7.90
N PRO A 109 -9.61 8.57 8.93
CA PRO A 109 -8.90 7.31 9.18
C PRO A 109 -8.85 6.40 7.95
N PRO A 110 -7.66 5.87 7.57
CA PRO A 110 -7.55 4.91 6.50
C PRO A 110 -8.24 3.59 6.88
N LEU A 111 -8.65 2.82 5.88
CA LEU A 111 -9.04 1.44 6.10
C LEU A 111 -7.79 0.61 6.42
N SER A 112 -7.78 -0.06 7.57
CA SER A 112 -6.72 -0.98 8.00
C SER A 112 -7.19 -2.43 8.01
N ARG A 113 -6.26 -3.37 8.15
CA ARG A 113 -6.53 -4.81 8.32
C ARG A 113 -7.45 -5.09 9.52
N ASP A 114 -7.31 -4.34 10.62
CA ASP A 114 -8.15 -4.48 11.83
C ASP A 114 -9.63 -4.17 11.57
N ALA A 115 -9.92 -3.33 10.58
CA ALA A 115 -11.29 -3.04 10.18
C ALA A 115 -11.90 -4.13 9.26
N LEU A 116 -11.07 -5.01 8.69
CA LEU A 116 -11.50 -6.10 7.81
C LEU A 116 -11.60 -7.44 8.52
N TYR A 117 -10.71 -7.71 9.48
CA TYR A 117 -10.59 -9.01 10.11
C TYR A 117 -10.89 -8.94 11.61
N PRO A 118 -11.68 -9.87 12.16
CA PRO A 118 -11.92 -9.90 13.60
C PRO A 118 -10.61 -9.98 14.40
N PRO A 119 -10.49 -9.21 15.50
CA PRO A 119 -9.37 -9.35 16.42
C PRO A 119 -9.23 -10.80 16.90
N LYS A 120 -8.00 -11.28 17.06
CA LYS A 120 -7.67 -12.66 17.49
C LYS A 120 -8.09 -13.77 16.51
N SER A 121 -8.57 -13.44 15.31
CA SER A 121 -8.66 -14.44 14.23
C SER A 121 -7.27 -15.00 13.90
N ALA A 122 -7.20 -16.23 13.38
CA ALA A 122 -5.91 -16.85 13.02
C ALA A 122 -5.10 -15.96 12.08
N LEU A 123 -5.76 -15.33 11.11
CA LEU A 123 -5.12 -14.36 10.22
C LEU A 123 -4.59 -13.13 10.96
N ALA A 124 -5.39 -12.52 11.85
CA ALA A 124 -4.93 -11.37 12.64
C ALA A 124 -3.72 -11.71 13.51
N LEU A 125 -3.64 -12.94 14.04
CA LEU A 125 -2.47 -13.40 14.80
C LEU A 125 -1.22 -13.55 13.92
N VAL A 126 -1.35 -14.14 12.72
CA VAL A 126 -0.25 -14.24 11.75
C VAL A 126 0.25 -12.85 11.34
N VAL A 127 -0.68 -11.92 11.08
CA VAL A 127 -0.35 -10.54 10.74
C VAL A 127 0.41 -9.86 11.89
N ALA A 128 -0.09 -9.97 13.12
CA ALA A 128 0.55 -9.35 14.28
C ALA A 128 1.96 -9.91 14.53
N GLU A 129 2.14 -11.23 14.39
CA GLU A 129 3.45 -11.88 14.52
C GLU A 129 4.43 -11.42 13.43
N HIS A 130 3.96 -11.33 12.18
CA HIS A 130 4.78 -10.81 11.07
C HIS A 130 5.18 -9.34 11.31
N GLU A 131 4.26 -8.50 11.78
CA GLU A 131 4.58 -7.10 12.11
C GLU A 131 5.62 -6.98 13.23
N ALA A 132 5.54 -7.82 14.26
CA ALA A 132 6.49 -7.83 15.36
C ALA A 132 7.87 -8.34 14.94
N SER A 133 7.91 -9.40 14.10
CA SER A 133 9.14 -10.01 13.63
C SER A 133 9.85 -9.22 12.53
N TYR A 134 9.10 -8.49 11.70
CA TYR A 134 9.60 -7.83 10.50
C TYR A 134 9.13 -6.37 10.35
N PRO A 135 9.34 -5.50 11.35
CA PRO A 135 8.77 -4.15 11.37
C PRO A 135 9.24 -3.28 10.19
N ALA A 136 8.31 -2.85 9.35
CA ALA A 136 8.63 -2.06 8.15
C ALA A 136 9.30 -0.72 8.47
N GLY A 137 8.85 -0.01 9.51
CA GLY A 137 9.47 1.25 9.93
C GLY A 137 10.94 1.12 10.30
N GLN A 138 11.33 0.02 10.97
CA GLN A 138 12.72 -0.24 11.30
C GLN A 138 13.55 -0.57 10.05
N ALA A 139 12.98 -1.33 9.11
CA ALA A 139 13.62 -1.59 7.82
C ALA A 139 13.89 -0.30 7.04
N VAL A 140 12.92 0.63 7.04
CA VAL A 140 13.06 1.96 6.43
C VAL A 140 14.15 2.78 7.12
N GLU A 141 14.10 2.88 8.45
CA GLU A 141 15.09 3.62 9.24
C GLU A 141 16.51 3.11 8.97
N TRP A 142 16.73 1.79 9.02
CA TRP A 142 18.02 1.19 8.75
C TRP A 142 18.47 1.32 7.29
N ALA A 143 17.54 1.39 6.34
CA ALA A 143 17.88 1.56 4.93
C ALA A 143 18.37 2.99 4.59
N GLN A 144 17.97 3.98 5.39
CA GLN A 144 18.39 5.37 5.21
C GLN A 144 19.84 5.63 5.62
N ASP A 145 20.37 4.86 6.57
CA ASP A 145 21.74 5.00 7.06
C ASP A 145 22.65 3.88 6.52
N SER A 146 23.75 4.28 5.88
CA SER A 146 24.72 3.35 5.32
C SER A 146 25.39 2.46 6.37
N THR A 147 25.44 2.89 7.65
CA THR A 147 26.01 2.08 8.74
C THR A 147 25.09 0.93 9.19
N THR A 148 23.78 1.08 9.00
CA THR A 148 22.77 0.08 9.40
C THR A 148 22.13 -0.65 8.22
N LEU A 149 22.46 -0.28 6.98
CA LEU A 149 21.94 -0.91 5.76
C LEU A 149 22.09 -2.45 5.73
N ALA A 150 23.18 -2.99 6.27
CA ALA A 150 23.36 -4.43 6.36
C ALA A 150 22.29 -5.11 7.25
N LEU A 151 21.81 -4.43 8.28
CA LEU A 151 20.70 -4.90 9.14
C LEU A 151 19.37 -4.87 8.39
N ALA A 152 19.12 -3.83 7.60
CA ALA A 152 17.93 -3.75 6.74
C ALA A 152 17.88 -4.91 5.75
N HIS A 153 18.99 -5.22 5.07
CA HIS A 153 19.09 -6.35 4.16
C HIS A 153 18.94 -7.71 4.87
N ASP A 154 19.52 -7.87 6.06
CA ASP A 154 19.32 -9.10 6.83
C ASP A 154 17.86 -9.30 7.24
N LEU A 155 17.21 -8.25 7.73
CA LEU A 155 15.78 -8.28 8.08
C LEU A 155 14.92 -8.63 6.85
N ALA A 156 15.19 -7.99 5.71
CA ALA A 156 14.50 -8.26 4.46
C ALA A 156 14.69 -9.70 3.97
N ARG A 157 15.91 -10.25 4.08
CA ARG A 157 16.20 -11.64 3.72
C ARG A 157 15.48 -12.65 4.61
N ARG A 158 15.46 -12.42 5.92
CA ARG A 158 14.72 -13.28 6.86
C ARG A 158 13.22 -13.24 6.60
N GLU A 159 12.69 -12.06 6.28
CA GLU A 159 11.28 -11.90 5.91
C GLU A 159 10.93 -12.60 4.59
N ALA A 160 11.81 -12.52 3.59
CA ALA A 160 11.63 -13.20 2.31
C ALA A 160 11.54 -14.74 2.50
N HIS A 161 12.35 -15.32 3.39
CA HIS A 161 12.26 -16.75 3.70
C HIS A 161 10.92 -17.11 4.36
N PHE A 162 10.46 -16.31 5.33
CA PHE A 162 9.15 -16.49 5.96
C PHE A 162 8.01 -16.42 4.95
N ARG A 163 8.02 -15.41 4.08
CA ARG A 163 7.01 -15.25 3.01
C ARG A 163 7.00 -16.42 2.06
N ALA A 164 8.17 -16.87 1.59
CA ALA A 164 8.27 -17.99 0.67
C ALA A 164 7.68 -19.27 1.28
N ALA A 165 8.01 -19.58 2.54
CA ALA A 165 7.46 -20.73 3.25
C ALA A 165 5.93 -20.62 3.45
N LEU A 166 5.42 -19.42 3.74
CA LEU A 166 3.98 -19.20 3.89
C LEU A 166 3.24 -19.33 2.56
N ALA A 167 3.76 -18.72 1.49
CA ALA A 167 3.20 -18.77 0.14
C ALA A 167 3.14 -20.21 -0.38
N GLU A 168 4.22 -20.99 -0.20
CA GLU A 168 4.29 -22.40 -0.55
C GLU A 168 3.22 -23.22 0.20
N ARG A 169 3.11 -23.04 1.52
CA ARG A 169 2.12 -23.75 2.35
C ARG A 169 0.68 -23.43 1.98
N LEU A 170 0.42 -22.21 1.49
CA LEU A 170 -0.91 -21.77 1.07
C LEU A 170 -1.18 -22.03 -0.42
N ALA A 171 -0.18 -22.47 -1.18
CA ALA A 171 -0.23 -22.62 -2.63
C ALA A 171 -0.70 -21.33 -3.34
N VAL A 172 -0.14 -20.19 -2.93
CA VAL A 172 -0.43 -18.86 -3.51
C VAL A 172 0.86 -18.16 -3.92
N ASP A 173 0.74 -17.19 -4.82
CA ASP A 173 1.84 -16.28 -5.14
C ASP A 173 2.02 -15.22 -4.02
N ASP A 174 3.23 -14.68 -3.85
CA ASP A 174 3.51 -13.66 -2.83
C ASP A 174 2.60 -12.44 -2.94
N VAL A 175 2.19 -12.05 -4.15
CA VAL A 175 1.26 -10.93 -4.36
C VAL A 175 -0.08 -11.13 -3.63
N CYS A 176 -0.52 -12.38 -3.43
CA CYS A 176 -1.71 -12.69 -2.65
C CYS A 176 -1.53 -12.42 -1.15
N LEU A 177 -0.29 -12.33 -0.66
CA LEU A 177 0.05 -11.99 0.72
C LEU A 177 0.07 -10.48 0.96
N TRP A 178 0.14 -9.64 -0.08
CA TRP A 178 0.30 -8.18 0.05
C TRP A 178 -0.80 -7.45 0.82
N PRO A 179 -2.09 -7.84 0.76
CA PRO A 179 -3.13 -7.26 1.60
C PRO A 179 -2.92 -7.55 3.10
N TYR A 180 -2.14 -8.57 3.42
CA TYR A 180 -1.98 -9.11 4.78
C TYR A 180 -0.62 -8.82 5.37
N LEU A 181 0.46 -8.93 4.61
CA LEU A 181 1.84 -8.75 5.09
C LEU A 181 2.48 -7.48 4.53
N GLY A 182 1.79 -6.74 3.66
CA GLY A 182 2.36 -5.67 2.86
C GLY A 182 3.29 -6.18 1.76
N ARG A 183 4.03 -5.25 1.13
CA ARG A 183 5.05 -5.61 0.14
C ARG A 183 6.26 -6.26 0.82
N PRO A 184 7.05 -7.09 0.11
CA PRO A 184 8.29 -7.62 0.63
C PRO A 184 9.20 -6.52 1.15
N LEU A 185 9.87 -6.76 2.29
CA LEU A 185 10.77 -5.76 2.87
C LEU A 185 11.92 -5.40 1.92
N ALA A 186 12.37 -6.34 1.09
CA ALA A 186 13.38 -6.07 0.06
C ALA A 186 12.96 -4.93 -0.88
N GLN A 187 11.71 -4.94 -1.36
CA GLN A 187 11.18 -3.87 -2.22
C GLN A 187 11.12 -2.52 -1.49
N ILE A 188 10.84 -2.54 -0.18
CA ILE A 188 10.78 -1.33 0.64
C ILE A 188 12.20 -0.76 0.82
N VAL A 189 13.17 -1.61 1.17
CA VAL A 189 14.58 -1.21 1.34
C VAL A 189 15.16 -0.68 0.04
N ASP A 190 14.95 -1.38 -1.07
CA ASP A 190 15.41 -0.94 -2.39
C ASP A 190 14.82 0.41 -2.79
N ALA A 191 13.52 0.62 -2.56
CA ALA A 191 12.87 1.89 -2.84
C ALA A 191 13.49 3.05 -2.03
N VAL A 192 13.75 2.84 -0.74
CA VAL A 192 14.43 3.85 0.11
C VAL A 192 15.82 4.19 -0.46
N ARG A 193 16.59 3.18 -0.89
CA ARG A 193 17.94 3.38 -1.44
C ARG A 193 17.94 4.09 -2.79
N GLN A 194 17.02 3.76 -3.67
CA GLN A 194 16.87 4.44 -4.96
C GLN A 194 16.55 5.93 -4.76
N MET A 195 15.80 6.28 -3.71
CA MET A 195 15.47 7.66 -3.40
C MET A 195 16.64 8.44 -2.80
N SER A 196 17.43 7.82 -1.90
CA SER A 196 18.62 8.44 -1.30
C SER A 196 19.78 8.62 -2.28
N GLY A 197 19.78 7.90 -3.40
CA GLY A 197 20.78 8.02 -4.47
C GLY A 197 20.47 9.07 -5.53
N VAL A 198 19.33 9.76 -5.44
CA VAL A 198 18.95 10.89 -6.30
C VAL A 198 19.17 12.18 -5.52
N CYS A 199 20.43 12.57 -5.38
CA CYS A 199 20.88 13.89 -4.94
C CYS A 199 22.06 14.29 -5.84
#